data_AF-A0A2H3IY64-F1
#
_entry.id   AF-A0A2H3IY64-F1
#
_cell.length_a   1.000
_cell.length_b   1.000
_cell.length_c   1.000
_cell.angle_alpha   90.00
_cell.angle_beta   90.00
_cell.angle_gamma   90.00
#
_symmetry.space_group_name_H-M   'P 1'
#
loop_
_entity.id
_entity.type
_entity.pdbx_description
1 polymer ?
#
loop_
_entity_poly.entity_id
_entity_poly.type
_entity_poly.pdbx_seq_one_letter_code
_entity_poly.pdbx_strand_id
1 'polypeptide(L)'
;MKIVQINSMLSKVPIKYVQDKLTELGPTYMFAVPHTCMCAYPAAPHRMAHVTAHSQIDEAVTKENIIPHRIRVHLDNISTEPLTHVFAMHQPTPNACQCMSLFPTHDIVWAANSTTLPELGHPRQVLPPTLMPGSEITLPIVPVRIADVPTFPAFMDFIYDKHVDLLLARLLPNATPDAMAQTVPRAIVAYAEQLAMMCSVVALLDQVRFICGIWENATAFGVYDAGLWAALDLAWEIILHTLAFATGTSLDEMDSVHPVEEDNMMSTPPPPRRHRRQNEPAGAPALGQ
;
A
#
# COMPACT_ATOMS: atom_id res chain seq x y z
N MET A 1 12.63 -12.98 -12.85
CA MET A 1 11.25 -12.46 -12.90
C MET A 1 10.34 -13.58 -12.39
N LYS A 2 9.85 -13.52 -11.15
CA LYS A 2 8.84 -14.48 -10.67
C LYS A 2 7.52 -14.07 -11.30
N ILE A 3 7.01 -14.89 -12.21
CA ILE A 3 5.67 -14.71 -12.76
C ILE A 3 4.70 -15.00 -11.62
N VAL A 4 3.90 -14.01 -11.24
CA VAL A 4 2.82 -14.21 -10.27
C VAL A 4 1.92 -15.31 -10.80
N GLN A 5 1.81 -16.42 -10.06
CA GLN A 5 0.89 -17.49 -10.40
C GLN A 5 -0.51 -16.99 -10.06
N ILE A 6 -1.16 -16.40 -11.05
CA ILE A 6 -2.59 -16.11 -11.02
C ILE A 6 -3.30 -17.45 -10.76
N ASN A 7 -4.33 -17.43 -9.91
CA ASN A 7 -5.18 -18.59 -9.64
C ASN A 7 -5.41 -19.39 -10.93
N SER A 8 -5.13 -20.70 -10.90
CA SER A 8 -5.19 -21.57 -12.08
C SER A 8 -6.54 -21.48 -12.83
N MET A 9 -7.63 -21.14 -12.13
CA MET A 9 -8.96 -20.91 -12.72
C MET A 9 -9.02 -19.65 -13.60
N LEU A 10 -8.25 -18.62 -13.25
CA LEU A 10 -8.15 -17.35 -13.98
C LEU A 10 -7.00 -17.35 -15.00
N SER A 11 -6.17 -18.40 -15.05
CA SER A 11 -5.02 -18.49 -15.97
C SER A 11 -5.37 -18.32 -17.46
N LYS A 12 -6.63 -18.56 -17.83
CA LYS A 12 -7.15 -18.42 -19.21
C LYS A 12 -7.87 -17.10 -19.45
N VAL A 13 -8.12 -16.31 -18.42
CA VAL A 13 -8.85 -15.05 -18.51
C VAL A 13 -7.82 -13.91 -18.68
N PRO A 14 -7.95 -13.04 -19.70
CA PRO A 14 -7.08 -11.89 -19.84
C PRO A 14 -7.13 -11.01 -18.60
N ILE A 15 -5.97 -10.63 -18.05
CA ILE A 15 -5.89 -9.80 -16.83
C ILE A 15 -6.70 -8.50 -16.97
N LYS A 16 -6.68 -7.90 -18.16
CA LYS A 16 -7.45 -6.68 -18.46
C LYS A 16 -8.96 -6.89 -18.29
N TYR A 17 -9.48 -8.05 -18.70
CA TYR A 17 -10.90 -8.36 -18.50
C TYR A 17 -11.25 -8.46 -17.00
N VAL A 18 -10.37 -9.08 -16.20
CA VAL A 18 -10.57 -9.17 -14.75
C VAL A 18 -10.55 -7.77 -14.13
N GLN A 19 -9.59 -6.93 -14.50
CA GLN A 19 -9.51 -5.55 -14.04
C GLN A 19 -10.75 -4.73 -14.44
N ASP A 20 -11.18 -4.82 -15.70
CA ASP A 20 -12.39 -4.13 -16.19
C ASP A 20 -13.65 -4.55 -15.41
N LYS A 21 -13.77 -5.85 -15.08
CA LYS A 21 -14.87 -6.34 -14.25
C LYS A 21 -14.75 -5.96 -12.79
N LEU A 22 -13.54 -5.91 -12.24
CA LEU A 22 -13.33 -5.41 -10.89
C LEU A 22 -13.61 -3.92 -10.80
N THR A 23 -13.36 -3.12 -11.82
CA THR A 23 -13.77 -1.71 -11.86
C THR A 23 -15.30 -1.57 -11.79
N GLU A 24 -16.04 -2.44 -12.48
CA GLU A 24 -17.51 -2.44 -12.44
C GLU A 24 -18.07 -2.87 -11.07
N LEU A 25 -17.44 -3.87 -10.43
CA LEU A 25 -17.90 -4.47 -9.18
C LEU A 25 -17.25 -3.85 -7.93
N GLY A 26 -16.18 -3.09 -8.10
CA GLY A 26 -15.31 -2.53 -7.06
C GLY A 26 -16.05 -1.77 -5.97
N PRO A 27 -16.90 -0.79 -6.34
CA PRO A 27 -17.70 -0.05 -5.37
C PRO A 27 -18.59 -0.96 -4.52
N THR A 28 -19.11 -2.03 -5.12
CA THR A 28 -19.92 -3.03 -4.42
C THR A 28 -19.07 -3.76 -3.37
N TYR A 29 -17.85 -4.20 -3.74
CA TYR A 29 -16.93 -4.83 -2.79
C TYR A 29 -16.47 -3.90 -1.66
N MET A 30 -16.32 -2.60 -1.92
CA MET A 30 -15.85 -1.64 -0.91
C MET A 30 -16.88 -1.41 0.20
N PHE A 31 -18.19 -1.47 -0.10
CA PHE A 31 -19.23 -1.41 0.94
C PHE A 31 -19.13 -2.52 1.99
N ALA A 32 -18.43 -3.61 1.69
CA ALA A 32 -18.23 -4.74 2.59
C ALA A 32 -16.88 -4.70 3.36
N VAL A 33 -16.04 -3.68 3.15
CA VAL A 33 -14.74 -3.55 3.82
C VAL A 33 -14.82 -2.50 4.94
N PRO A 34 -15.09 -2.88 6.20
CA PRO A 34 -14.90 -1.97 7.31
C PRO A 34 -13.40 -1.74 7.58
N HIS A 35 -13.01 -0.51 7.90
CA HIS A 35 -11.66 -0.22 8.38
C HIS A 35 -11.61 -0.38 9.90
N THR A 36 -10.73 -1.24 10.41
CA THR A 36 -10.54 -1.41 11.86
C THR A 36 -9.09 -1.20 12.25
N CYS A 37 -8.83 -0.15 13.03
CA CYS A 37 -7.51 0.09 13.61
C CYS A 37 -7.42 -0.60 14.98
N MET A 38 -6.39 -1.42 15.22
CA MET A 38 -6.13 -2.03 16.52
C MET A 38 -4.84 -1.48 17.12
N CYS A 39 -4.96 -0.53 18.04
CA CYS A 39 -3.82 -0.10 18.85
C CYS A 39 -3.71 -1.01 20.09
N ALA A 40 -2.72 -1.89 20.13
CA ALA A 40 -2.33 -2.57 21.36
C ALA A 40 -1.39 -1.63 22.14
N TYR A 41 -1.88 -0.96 23.19
CA TYR A 41 -1.03 -0.20 24.12
C TYR A 41 -1.40 -0.52 25.57
N PRO A 42 -0.43 -0.81 26.45
CA PRO A 42 -0.62 -0.71 27.89
C PRO A 42 -0.31 0.72 28.37
N ALA A 43 -1.14 1.24 29.28
CA ALA A 43 -0.97 2.47 30.08
C ALA A 43 -1.55 3.80 29.53
N ALA A 44 -2.88 3.94 29.63
CA ALA A 44 -3.52 5.13 30.20
C ALA A 44 -4.93 4.76 30.70
N PRO A 45 -5.31 5.05 31.96
CA PRO A 45 -6.68 4.84 32.40
C PRO A 45 -7.55 5.91 31.75
N HIS A 46 -8.58 5.47 31.01
CA HIS A 46 -9.52 6.30 30.25
C HIS A 46 -9.07 6.69 28.83
N ARG A 47 -9.09 5.72 27.92
CA ARG A 47 -9.61 5.89 26.54
C ARG A 47 -9.85 4.50 25.92
N MET A 48 -11.12 4.21 25.65
CA MET A 48 -11.59 2.97 25.04
C MET A 48 -10.97 2.79 23.65
N ALA A 49 -10.66 1.53 23.30
CA ALA A 49 -10.44 1.14 21.92
C ALA A 49 -11.67 1.55 21.09
N HIS A 50 -11.52 2.55 20.21
CA HIS A 50 -12.60 2.95 19.33
C HIS A 50 -12.54 2.05 18.09
N VAL A 51 -13.21 0.90 18.18
CA VAL A 51 -13.60 0.08 17.04
C VAL A 51 -14.72 0.84 16.34
N THR A 52 -14.40 1.56 15.27
CA THR A 52 -15.45 2.17 14.45
C THR A 52 -15.76 1.25 13.28
N ALA A 53 -17.01 0.76 13.26
CA ALA A 53 -17.72 -0.05 12.26
C ALA A 53 -17.49 -1.59 12.27
N HIS A 54 -18.49 -2.26 12.88
CA HIS A 54 -19.14 -3.48 12.38
C HIS A 54 -18.39 -4.82 12.35
N SER A 55 -17.18 -4.91 12.88
CA SER A 55 -16.61 -6.21 13.26
C SER A 55 -15.90 -6.12 14.60
N GLN A 56 -16.46 -6.78 15.62
CA GLN A 56 -15.83 -6.88 16.94
C GLN A 56 -14.68 -7.88 16.85
N ILE A 57 -13.46 -7.38 17.02
CA ILE A 57 -12.26 -8.23 17.11
C ILE A 57 -12.09 -8.62 18.57
N ASP A 58 -11.90 -9.92 18.83
CA ASP A 58 -11.80 -10.49 20.17
C ASP A 58 -10.61 -9.90 20.95
N GLU A 59 -10.90 -9.31 22.12
CA GLU A 59 -9.96 -8.56 22.97
C GLU A 59 -8.78 -9.42 23.46
N ALA A 60 -8.94 -10.75 23.48
CA ALA A 60 -7.90 -11.71 23.87
C ALA A 60 -6.66 -11.70 22.96
N VAL A 61 -6.76 -11.16 21.76
CA VAL A 61 -5.66 -11.04 20.78
C VAL A 61 -4.57 -10.04 21.21
N THR A 62 -4.86 -9.14 22.15
CA THR A 62 -4.01 -7.97 22.43
C THR A 62 -2.90 -8.18 23.48
N LYS A 63 -2.81 -9.36 24.12
CA LYS A 63 -1.90 -9.57 25.27
C LYS A 63 -0.55 -10.21 24.93
N GLU A 64 -0.43 -10.86 23.79
CA GLU A 64 0.82 -11.46 23.33
C GLU A 64 1.16 -10.75 22.02
N ASN A 65 2.41 -10.33 21.79
CA ASN A 65 2.87 -9.71 20.54
C ASN A 65 2.85 -10.69 19.33
N ILE A 66 1.84 -11.56 19.28
CA ILE A 66 1.65 -12.64 18.33
C ILE A 66 0.45 -12.24 17.49
N ILE A 67 0.71 -12.01 16.20
CA ILE A 67 -0.34 -11.81 15.22
C ILE A 67 -1.15 -13.12 15.13
N PRO A 68 -2.46 -13.13 15.44
CA PRO A 68 -3.23 -14.35 15.32
C PRO A 68 -3.30 -14.75 13.85
N HIS A 69 -3.30 -16.05 13.57
CA HIS A 69 -3.40 -16.54 12.20
C HIS A 69 -4.80 -16.38 11.60
N ARG A 70 -5.81 -16.16 12.45
CA ARG A 70 -7.22 -16.09 12.05
C ARG A 70 -7.98 -15.11 12.93
N ILE A 71 -9.03 -14.54 12.38
CA ILE A 71 -9.89 -13.58 13.06
C ILE A 71 -11.34 -13.82 12.71
N ARG A 72 -12.22 -13.64 13.70
CA ARG A 72 -13.67 -13.67 13.49
C ARG A 72 -14.13 -12.30 12.99
N VAL A 73 -14.89 -12.30 11.92
CA VAL A 73 -15.44 -11.10 11.29
C VAL A 73 -16.95 -11.26 11.21
N HIS A 74 -17.66 -10.26 11.69
CA HIS A 74 -19.11 -10.18 11.60
C HIS A 74 -19.51 -9.59 10.25
N LEU A 75 -20.46 -10.22 9.57
CA LEU A 75 -20.94 -9.79 8.26
C LEU A 75 -22.30 -9.12 8.40
N ASP A 76 -22.30 -7.79 8.39
CA ASP A 76 -23.54 -7.01 8.42
C ASP A 76 -24.20 -6.90 7.03
N ASN A 77 -23.39 -6.95 5.97
CA ASN A 77 -23.86 -6.94 4.59
C ASN A 77 -23.35 -8.17 3.84
N ILE A 78 -24.29 -8.97 3.33
CA ILE A 78 -24.03 -10.19 2.55
C ILE A 78 -24.41 -10.02 1.07
N SER A 79 -24.74 -8.80 0.64
CA SER A 79 -25.15 -8.51 -0.74
C SER A 79 -24.02 -8.68 -1.75
N THR A 80 -22.80 -8.95 -1.29
CA THR A 80 -21.57 -8.94 -2.07
C THR A 80 -20.78 -10.21 -1.76
N GLU A 81 -19.76 -10.53 -2.57
CA GLU A 81 -18.85 -11.63 -2.22
C GLU A 81 -18.27 -11.36 -0.82
N PRO A 82 -18.14 -12.39 0.03
CA PRO A 82 -17.53 -12.25 1.34
C PRO A 82 -16.04 -11.93 1.22
N LEU A 83 -15.55 -11.16 2.19
CA LEU A 83 -14.13 -10.94 2.42
C LEU A 83 -13.41 -12.29 2.54
N THR A 84 -12.16 -12.36 2.07
CA THR A 84 -11.39 -13.61 2.00
C THR A 84 -10.24 -13.63 2.99
N HIS A 85 -9.67 -12.46 3.31
CA HIS A 85 -8.47 -12.30 4.10
C HIS A 85 -8.56 -11.02 4.94
N VAL A 86 -7.68 -10.90 5.93
CA VAL A 86 -7.42 -9.65 6.64
C VAL A 86 -5.94 -9.35 6.57
N PHE A 87 -5.55 -8.20 6.05
CA PHE A 87 -4.17 -7.75 6.12
C PHE A 87 -3.86 -7.22 7.50
N ALA A 88 -2.83 -7.77 8.13
CA ALA A 88 -2.23 -7.23 9.33
C ALA A 88 -1.03 -6.36 8.95
N MET A 89 -1.24 -5.05 9.03
CA MET A 89 -0.25 -4.06 8.62
C MET A 89 0.49 -3.51 9.81
N HIS A 90 1.81 -3.49 9.67
CA HIS A 90 2.69 -2.89 10.65
C HIS A 90 3.75 -2.07 9.92
N GLN A 91 4.03 -0.88 10.43
CA GLN A 91 5.13 -0.04 9.95
C GLN A 91 6.36 -0.35 10.81
N PRO A 92 7.53 -0.63 10.21
CA PRO A 92 8.74 -0.90 10.98
C PRO A 92 9.29 0.40 11.58
N THR A 93 8.87 0.75 12.79
CA THR A 93 9.43 1.86 13.56
C THR A 93 10.35 1.33 14.66
N PRO A 94 11.65 1.65 14.64
CA PRO A 94 12.56 1.25 15.72
C PRO A 94 12.14 1.93 17.02
N ASN A 95 12.01 1.14 18.10
CA ASN A 95 11.69 1.55 19.48
C ASN A 95 10.25 2.02 19.77
N ALA A 96 9.29 1.84 18.86
CA ALA A 96 7.88 2.10 19.16
C ALA A 96 7.11 0.81 19.48
N CYS A 97 6.01 0.93 20.24
CA CYS A 97 5.03 -0.13 20.35
C CYS A 97 4.44 -0.38 18.96
N GLN A 98 4.39 -1.63 18.53
CA GLN A 98 3.89 -1.99 17.20
C GLN A 98 2.37 -1.86 17.17
N CYS A 99 1.87 -0.69 16.77
CA CYS A 99 0.47 -0.56 16.40
C CYS A 99 0.20 -1.37 15.12
N MET A 100 -0.88 -2.13 15.12
CA MET A 100 -1.27 -2.99 14.02
C MET A 100 -2.60 -2.53 13.44
N SER A 101 -2.64 -2.27 12.15
CA SER A 101 -3.89 -1.97 11.46
C SER A 101 -4.38 -3.22 10.74
N LEU A 102 -5.68 -3.51 10.85
CA LEU A 102 -6.31 -4.65 10.19
C LEU A 102 -7.20 -4.18 9.06
N PHE A 103 -6.93 -4.68 7.85
CA PHE A 103 -7.65 -4.31 6.64
C PHE A 103 -8.28 -5.55 5.99
N PRO A 104 -9.60 -5.76 6.14
CA PRO A 104 -10.29 -6.86 5.50
C PRO A 104 -10.26 -6.74 3.98
N THR A 105 -10.08 -7.83 3.24
CA THR A 105 -9.88 -7.75 1.80
C THR A 105 -10.25 -9.00 0.99
N HIS A 106 -10.27 -8.83 -0.33
CA HIS A 106 -10.49 -9.86 -1.34
C HIS A 106 -9.16 -10.20 -2.03
N ASP A 107 -8.79 -11.48 -2.01
CA ASP A 107 -7.59 -11.99 -2.66
C ASP A 107 -7.57 -11.70 -4.16
N ILE A 108 -8.71 -11.85 -4.83
CA ILE A 108 -8.85 -11.61 -6.26
C ILE A 108 -8.55 -10.15 -6.64
N VAL A 109 -8.92 -9.20 -5.77
CA VAL A 109 -8.66 -7.77 -6.02
C VAL A 109 -7.16 -7.51 -6.03
N TRP A 110 -6.42 -8.01 -5.05
CA TRP A 110 -4.97 -7.82 -5.02
C TRP A 110 -4.24 -8.67 -6.06
N ALA A 111 -4.65 -9.92 -6.28
CA ALA A 111 -4.05 -10.77 -7.30
C ALA A 111 -4.19 -10.18 -8.71
N ALA A 112 -5.26 -9.42 -8.97
CA ALA A 112 -5.47 -8.75 -10.25
C ALA A 112 -4.71 -7.41 -10.40
N ASN A 113 -4.17 -6.85 -9.31
CA ASN A 113 -3.63 -5.50 -9.28
C ASN A 113 -2.20 -5.40 -8.73
N SER A 114 -1.65 -6.46 -8.13
CA SER A 114 -0.36 -6.48 -7.45
C SER A 114 0.56 -7.54 -8.03
N THR A 115 1.83 -7.17 -8.26
CA THR A 115 2.87 -8.13 -8.70
C THR A 115 3.72 -8.70 -7.57
N THR A 116 3.71 -8.09 -6.39
CA THR A 116 4.61 -8.45 -5.29
C THR A 116 3.90 -9.19 -4.16
N LEU A 117 2.56 -9.17 -4.12
CA LEU A 117 1.83 -9.84 -3.06
C LEU A 117 2.09 -11.36 -3.14
N PRO A 118 2.46 -12.02 -2.03
CA PRO A 118 2.48 -13.46 -1.98
C PRO A 118 1.09 -14.03 -2.30
N GLU A 119 1.04 -15.25 -2.81
CA GLU A 119 -0.24 -15.96 -2.94
C GLU A 119 -0.91 -16.02 -1.57
N LEU A 120 -2.02 -15.31 -1.45
CA LEU A 120 -2.92 -15.42 -0.32
C LEU A 120 -3.62 -16.76 -0.51
N GLY A 121 -3.07 -17.82 0.11
CA GLY A 121 -3.56 -19.18 -0.08
C GLY A 121 -5.08 -19.25 0.07
N HIS A 122 -5.73 -20.18 -0.63
CA HIS A 122 -7.19 -20.28 -0.65
C HIS A 122 -7.79 -20.27 0.77
N PRO A 123 -8.83 -19.46 1.03
CA PRO A 123 -9.60 -19.55 2.26
C PRO A 123 -10.11 -20.99 2.38
N ARG A 124 -9.49 -21.81 3.25
CA ARG A 124 -9.89 -23.22 3.44
C ARG A 124 -11.31 -23.38 4.00
N GLN A 125 -12.02 -22.29 4.27
CA GLN A 125 -13.32 -22.33 4.88
C GLN A 125 -14.38 -22.45 3.80
N VAL A 126 -15.08 -23.58 3.80
CA VAL A 126 -16.36 -23.72 3.10
C VAL A 126 -17.32 -22.77 3.80
N LEU A 127 -17.69 -21.67 3.13
CA LEU A 127 -18.72 -20.78 3.65
C LEU A 127 -20.02 -21.58 3.85
N PRO A 128 -20.80 -21.27 4.90
CA PRO A 128 -22.13 -21.84 5.05
C PRO A 128 -22.94 -21.64 3.76
N PRO A 129 -23.76 -22.62 3.34
CA PRO A 129 -24.52 -22.53 2.08
C PRO A 129 -25.48 -21.34 2.05
N THR A 130 -25.83 -20.79 3.21
CA THR A 130 -26.57 -19.53 3.36
C THR A 130 -25.88 -18.67 4.40
N LEU A 131 -25.19 -17.62 3.94
CA LEU A 131 -24.83 -16.50 4.77
C LEU A 131 -26.08 -15.64 5.01
N MET A 132 -26.33 -15.28 6.26
CA MET A 132 -27.37 -14.32 6.65
C MET A 132 -26.70 -13.06 7.21
N PRO A 133 -27.33 -11.87 7.12
CA PRO A 133 -26.84 -10.70 7.86
C PRO A 133 -26.68 -11.05 9.34
N GLY A 134 -25.56 -10.64 9.92
CA GLY A 134 -25.15 -11.01 11.27
C GLY A 134 -24.43 -12.36 11.40
N SER A 135 -24.10 -13.01 10.28
CA SER A 135 -23.26 -14.22 10.31
C SER A 135 -21.82 -13.88 10.69
N GLU A 136 -21.14 -14.81 11.35
CA GLU A 136 -19.70 -14.71 11.60
C GLU A 136 -18.93 -15.62 10.64
N ILE A 137 -17.86 -15.09 10.04
CA ILE A 137 -16.88 -15.86 9.28
C ILE A 137 -15.52 -15.77 9.94
N THR A 138 -14.64 -16.74 9.67
CA THR A 138 -13.28 -16.74 10.22
C THR A 138 -12.27 -16.54 9.11
N LEU A 139 -11.68 -15.35 9.04
CA LEU A 139 -10.73 -15.01 7.99
C LEU A 139 -9.29 -15.30 8.41
N PRO A 140 -8.43 -15.79 7.49
CA PRO A 140 -6.99 -15.81 7.70
C PRO A 140 -6.44 -14.38 7.77
N ILE A 141 -5.50 -14.16 8.69
CA ILE A 141 -4.72 -12.92 8.76
C ILE A 141 -3.41 -13.12 7.99
N VAL A 142 -3.11 -12.14 7.14
CA VAL A 142 -1.89 -12.09 6.33
C VAL A 142 -1.07 -10.90 6.82
N PRO A 143 0.10 -11.13 7.43
CA PRO A 143 1.02 -10.05 7.76
C PRO A 143 1.55 -9.41 6.48
N VAL A 144 1.34 -8.10 6.33
CA VAL A 144 1.84 -7.33 5.19
C VAL A 144 2.72 -6.20 5.71
N ARG A 145 3.96 -6.16 5.21
CA ARG A 145 4.84 -5.00 5.42
C ARG A 145 4.42 -3.94 4.44
N ILE A 146 4.06 -2.78 4.97
CA ILE A 146 3.71 -1.63 4.16
C ILE A 146 4.66 -0.48 4.47
N ALA A 147 4.76 0.45 3.53
CA ALA A 147 5.64 1.59 3.69
C ALA A 147 5.01 2.65 4.60
N ASP A 148 3.72 2.95 4.38
CA ASP A 148 3.01 3.98 5.13
C ASP A 148 1.57 3.55 5.49
N VAL A 149 1.33 3.25 6.77
CA VAL A 149 0.01 2.81 7.27
C VAL A 149 -1.09 3.88 7.16
N PRO A 150 -0.84 5.17 7.48
CA PRO A 150 -1.86 6.20 7.40
C PRO A 150 -2.48 6.40 6.01
N THR A 151 -1.70 6.24 4.94
CA THR A 151 -2.17 6.42 3.54
C THR A 151 -2.81 5.16 2.95
N PHE A 152 -2.60 3.99 3.56
CA PHE A 152 -3.08 2.72 3.03
C PHE A 152 -4.60 2.68 2.76
N PRO A 153 -5.51 3.23 3.60
CA PRO A 153 -6.94 3.23 3.29
C PRO A 153 -7.26 3.90 1.95
N ALA A 154 -6.67 5.07 1.68
CA ALA A 154 -6.92 5.79 0.44
C ALA A 154 -6.36 5.06 -0.79
N PHE A 155 -5.20 4.41 -0.61
CA PHE A 155 -4.63 3.53 -1.63
C PHE A 155 -5.53 2.32 -1.89
N MET A 156 -6.01 1.65 -0.84
CA MET A 156 -6.89 0.50 -0.93
C MET A 156 -8.19 0.86 -1.64
N ASP A 157 -8.84 1.96 -1.28
CA ASP A 157 -10.07 2.42 -1.93
C ASP A 157 -9.86 2.60 -3.43
N PHE A 158 -8.75 3.21 -3.86
CA PHE A 158 -8.44 3.32 -5.28
C PHE A 158 -8.29 1.95 -5.95
N ILE A 159 -7.63 0.98 -5.29
CA ILE A 159 -7.47 -0.37 -5.86
C ILE A 159 -8.82 -1.06 -6.09
N TYR A 160 -9.83 -0.79 -5.25
CA TYR A 160 -11.17 -1.30 -5.43
C TYR A 160 -11.95 -0.51 -6.48
N ASP A 161 -12.03 0.80 -6.31
CA ASP A 161 -12.96 1.65 -7.05
C ASP A 161 -12.43 2.10 -8.42
N LYS A 162 -11.10 2.13 -8.60
CA LYS A 162 -10.40 2.60 -9.80
C LYS A 162 -10.78 4.02 -10.26
N HIS A 163 -11.44 4.78 -9.39
CA HIS A 163 -11.85 6.16 -9.65
C HIS A 163 -10.68 7.13 -9.44
N VAL A 164 -10.02 7.51 -10.53
CA VAL A 164 -8.94 8.49 -10.55
C VAL A 164 -9.37 9.84 -9.96
N ASP A 165 -10.59 10.28 -10.24
CA ASP A 165 -11.11 11.56 -9.73
C ASP A 165 -11.19 11.58 -8.20
N LEU A 166 -11.64 10.47 -7.58
CA LEU A 166 -11.71 10.34 -6.13
C LEU A 166 -10.32 10.27 -5.50
N LEU A 167 -9.37 9.62 -6.18
CA LEU A 167 -7.98 9.61 -5.73
C LEU A 167 -7.37 11.01 -5.79
N LEU A 168 -7.49 11.71 -6.92
CA LEU A 168 -7.01 13.09 -7.06
C LEU A 168 -7.64 14.03 -6.02
N ALA A 169 -8.92 13.84 -5.69
CA ALA A 169 -9.62 14.63 -4.67
C ALA A 169 -9.03 14.44 -3.26
N ARG A 170 -8.38 13.30 -3.03
CA ARG A 170 -7.65 12.99 -1.78
C ARG A 170 -6.19 13.41 -1.84
N LEU A 171 -5.58 13.38 -3.03
CA LEU A 171 -4.18 13.76 -3.24
C LEU A 171 -3.97 15.28 -3.29
N LEU A 172 -5.01 16.08 -3.49
CA LEU A 172 -4.92 17.52 -3.63
C LEU A 172 -5.91 18.23 -2.68
N PRO A 173 -5.48 19.28 -1.96
CA PRO A 173 -6.36 20.00 -1.05
C PRO A 173 -7.42 20.76 -1.84
N ASN A 174 -8.70 20.60 -1.47
CA ASN A 174 -9.83 21.33 -2.08
C ASN A 174 -9.94 21.18 -3.61
N ALA A 175 -9.69 19.98 -4.15
CA ALA A 175 -9.84 19.75 -5.58
C ALA A 175 -11.30 19.83 -6.03
N THR A 176 -11.57 20.68 -7.02
CA THR A 176 -12.86 20.70 -7.72
C THR A 176 -12.79 19.82 -8.96
N PRO A 177 -13.89 19.14 -9.35
CA PRO A 177 -13.92 18.27 -10.54
C PRO A 177 -13.47 18.98 -11.83
N ASP A 178 -13.78 20.28 -11.97
CA ASP A 178 -13.43 21.06 -13.15
C ASP A 178 -11.92 21.34 -13.29
N ALA A 179 -11.18 21.36 -12.17
CA ALA A 179 -9.72 21.51 -12.19
C ALA A 179 -9.03 20.21 -12.64
N MET A 180 -9.63 19.04 -12.35
CA MET A 180 -9.07 17.73 -12.74
C MET A 180 -9.20 17.43 -14.22
N ALA A 181 -10.17 18.04 -14.91
CA ALA A 181 -10.40 17.85 -16.33
C ALA A 181 -9.39 18.60 -17.23
N GLN A 182 -8.56 19.47 -16.66
CA GLN A 182 -7.65 20.34 -17.43
C GLN A 182 -6.18 19.96 -17.22
N THR A 183 -5.72 18.96 -17.97
CA THR A 183 -4.30 18.51 -17.99
C THR A 183 -3.39 19.39 -18.86
N VAL A 184 -3.84 20.60 -19.20
CA VAL A 184 -3.04 21.55 -19.99
C VAL A 184 -2.05 22.22 -19.05
N PRO A 185 -0.74 22.34 -19.38
CA PRO A 185 0.27 22.91 -18.48
C PRO A 185 -0.12 24.28 -17.88
N ARG A 186 -0.79 25.13 -18.67
CA ARG A 186 -1.28 26.43 -18.18
C ARG A 186 -2.36 26.32 -17.10
N ALA A 187 -3.22 25.31 -17.19
CA ALA A 187 -4.27 25.08 -16.20
C ALA A 187 -3.70 24.53 -14.89
N ILE A 188 -2.69 23.65 -14.97
CA ILE A 188 -1.93 23.15 -13.81
C ILE A 188 -1.33 24.30 -13.02
N VAL A 189 -0.61 25.21 -13.69
CA VAL A 189 0.03 26.36 -13.05
C VAL A 189 -1.00 27.31 -12.41
N ALA A 190 -2.08 27.65 -13.12
CA ALA A 190 -3.12 28.53 -12.59
C ALA A 190 -3.83 27.92 -11.36
N TYR A 191 -4.08 26.60 -11.39
CA TYR A 191 -4.66 25.90 -10.26
C TYR A 191 -3.71 25.84 -9.06
N ALA A 192 -2.42 25.59 -9.29
CA ALA A 192 -1.40 25.60 -8.25
C ALA A 192 -1.25 26.99 -7.60
N GLU A 193 -1.31 28.07 -8.39
CA GLU A 193 -1.31 29.44 -7.86
C GLU A 193 -2.54 29.69 -6.96
N GLN A 194 -3.72 29.23 -7.38
CA GLN A 194 -4.92 29.32 -6.55
C GLN A 194 -4.78 28.55 -5.23
N LEU A 195 -4.26 27.33 -5.28
CA LEU A 195 -4.03 26.52 -4.07
C LEU A 195 -3.02 27.19 -3.12
N ALA A 196 -1.98 27.82 -3.65
CA ALA A 196 -0.96 28.49 -2.85
C ALA A 196 -1.54 29.67 -2.04
N MET A 197 -2.57 30.32 -2.57
CA MET A 197 -3.30 31.38 -1.85
C MET A 197 -4.26 30.84 -0.78
N MET A 198 -4.72 29.60 -0.92
CA MET A 198 -5.75 29.01 -0.04
C MET A 198 -5.17 28.14 1.07
N CYS A 199 -4.00 27.55 0.86
CA CYS A 199 -3.40 26.56 1.74
C CYS A 199 -2.15 27.11 2.43
N SER A 200 -1.94 26.69 3.68
CA SER A 200 -0.67 26.97 4.37
C SER A 200 0.42 26.03 3.87
N VAL A 201 1.69 26.46 3.91
CA VAL A 201 2.84 25.61 3.56
C VAL A 201 2.86 24.31 4.36
N VAL A 202 2.48 24.35 5.64
CA VAL A 202 2.40 23.15 6.49
C VAL A 202 1.38 22.15 5.94
N ALA A 203 0.19 22.61 5.54
CA ALA A 203 -0.82 21.75 4.95
C ALA A 203 -0.37 21.14 3.61
N LEU A 204 0.36 21.92 2.79
CA LEU A 204 0.95 21.43 1.54
C LEU A 204 2.02 20.36 1.79
N LEU A 205 2.87 20.55 2.81
CA LEU A 205 3.87 19.54 3.19
C LEU A 205 3.24 18.25 3.74
N ASP A 206 2.13 18.36 4.47
CA ASP A 206 1.36 17.19 4.89
C ASP A 206 0.77 16.46 3.68
N GLN A 207 0.33 17.20 2.65
CA GLN A 207 -0.12 16.60 1.39
C GLN A 207 1.01 15.91 0.63
N VAL A 208 2.21 16.51 0.58
CA VAL A 208 3.41 15.85 0.00
C VAL A 208 3.67 14.52 0.68
N ARG A 209 3.65 14.47 2.03
CA ARG A 209 3.83 13.22 2.77
C ARG A 209 2.75 12.19 2.42
N PHE A 210 1.51 12.64 2.26
CA PHE A 210 0.40 11.78 1.86
C PHE A 210 0.61 11.18 0.46
N ILE A 211 0.97 11.99 -0.53
CA ILE A 211 1.28 11.53 -1.90
C ILE A 211 2.44 10.52 -1.87
N CYS A 212 3.52 10.83 -1.15
CA CYS A 212 4.65 9.92 -0.98
C CYS A 212 4.21 8.57 -0.39
N GLY A 213 3.40 8.56 0.68
CA GLY A 213 2.95 7.31 1.29
C GLY A 213 2.11 6.44 0.35
N ILE A 214 1.24 7.05 -0.49
CA ILE A 214 0.50 6.31 -1.52
C ILE A 214 1.48 5.72 -2.55
N TRP A 215 2.45 6.50 -3.04
CA TRP A 215 3.46 6.05 -3.98
C TRP A 215 4.30 4.89 -3.41
N GLU A 216 4.74 5.00 -2.17
CA GLU A 216 5.52 3.96 -1.50
C GLU A 216 4.72 2.67 -1.32
N ASN A 217 3.45 2.78 -0.93
CA ASN A 217 2.53 1.64 -0.85
C ASN A 217 2.31 1.00 -2.23
N ALA A 218 2.01 1.79 -3.27
CA ALA A 218 1.83 1.30 -4.62
C ALA A 218 3.07 0.53 -5.12
N THR A 219 4.26 1.05 -4.82
CA THR A 219 5.54 0.41 -5.14
C THR A 219 5.76 -0.87 -4.34
N ALA A 220 5.48 -0.87 -3.04
CA ALA A 220 5.60 -2.05 -2.17
C ALA A 220 4.70 -3.20 -2.63
N PHE A 221 3.48 -2.87 -3.08
CA PHE A 221 2.53 -3.81 -3.68
C PHE A 221 2.79 -4.07 -5.18
N GLY A 222 3.79 -3.42 -5.79
CA GLY A 222 4.11 -3.60 -7.21
C GLY A 222 2.90 -3.43 -8.12
N VAL A 223 2.12 -2.36 -7.90
CA VAL A 223 0.88 -2.07 -8.62
C VAL A 223 1.18 -1.62 -10.05
N TYR A 224 0.43 -2.16 -11.00
CA TYR A 224 0.57 -1.88 -12.43
C TYR A 224 -0.71 -1.26 -12.98
N ASP A 225 -1.06 -0.08 -12.47
CA ASP A 225 -2.26 0.65 -12.87
C ASP A 225 -1.89 2.02 -13.44
N ALA A 226 -2.11 2.23 -14.74
CA ALA A 226 -1.73 3.47 -15.41
C ALA A 226 -2.50 4.69 -14.87
N GLY A 227 -3.74 4.50 -14.42
CA GLY A 227 -4.55 5.58 -13.83
C GLY A 227 -4.01 6.04 -12.49
N LEU A 228 -3.58 5.10 -11.64
CA LEU A 228 -2.91 5.40 -10.36
C LEU A 228 -1.65 6.24 -10.57
N TRP A 229 -0.77 5.78 -11.46
CA TRP A 229 0.52 6.43 -11.69
C TRP A 229 0.33 7.82 -12.31
N ALA A 230 -0.56 7.96 -13.30
CA ALA A 230 -0.89 9.27 -13.87
C ALA A 230 -1.50 10.24 -12.85
N ALA A 231 -2.33 9.74 -11.92
CA ALA A 231 -2.89 10.57 -10.85
C ALA A 231 -1.81 11.05 -9.86
N LEU A 232 -0.87 10.17 -9.50
CA LEU A 232 0.25 10.51 -8.63
C LEU A 232 1.18 11.53 -9.29
N ASP A 233 1.53 11.34 -10.56
CA ASP A 233 2.38 12.26 -11.32
C ASP A 233 1.73 13.66 -11.41
N LEU A 234 0.44 13.72 -11.77
CA LEU A 234 -0.30 14.98 -11.84
C LEU A 234 -0.39 15.68 -10.47
N ALA A 235 -0.70 14.94 -9.41
CA ALA A 235 -0.79 15.51 -8.07
C ALA A 235 0.58 16.01 -7.58
N TRP A 236 1.65 15.28 -7.89
CA TRP A 236 3.01 15.66 -7.57
C TRP A 236 3.43 16.95 -8.29
N GLU A 237 3.13 17.07 -9.59
CA GLU A 237 3.39 18.28 -10.35
C GLU A 237 2.64 19.49 -9.75
N ILE A 238 1.33 19.35 -9.52
CA ILE A 238 0.52 20.44 -8.94
C ILE A 238 1.05 20.86 -7.56
N ILE A 239 1.37 19.92 -6.67
CA ILE A 239 1.81 20.26 -5.30
C ILE A 239 3.18 20.94 -5.30
N LEU A 240 4.10 20.56 -6.20
CA LEU A 240 5.39 21.22 -6.34
C LEU A 240 5.25 22.65 -6.84
N HIS A 241 4.44 22.88 -7.88
CA HIS A 241 4.11 24.25 -8.33
C HIS A 241 3.47 25.07 -7.22
N THR A 242 2.56 24.46 -6.45
CA THR A 242 1.86 25.14 -5.35
C THR A 242 2.83 25.55 -4.25
N LEU A 243 3.77 24.68 -3.88
CA LEU A 243 4.81 24.98 -2.90
C LEU A 243 5.76 26.07 -3.38
N ALA A 244 6.16 26.06 -4.65
CA ALA A 244 6.99 27.09 -5.25
C ALA A 244 6.32 28.47 -5.15
N PHE A 245 5.03 28.57 -5.51
CA PHE A 245 4.26 29.80 -5.34
C PHE A 245 4.11 30.22 -3.87
N ALA A 246 3.79 29.29 -2.98
CA ALA A 246 3.57 29.58 -1.56
C ALA A 246 4.85 30.04 -0.83
N THR A 247 6.03 29.65 -1.32
CA THR A 247 7.33 29.99 -0.72
C THR A 247 8.07 31.09 -1.48
N GLY A 248 7.60 31.47 -2.67
CA GLY A 248 8.24 32.48 -3.52
C GLY A 248 9.52 32.01 -4.21
N THR A 249 9.73 30.69 -4.33
CA THR A 249 10.88 30.11 -5.04
C THR A 249 10.52 29.78 -6.49
N SER A 250 11.43 29.98 -7.44
CA SER A 250 11.21 29.53 -8.82
C SER A 250 11.45 28.02 -8.93
N LEU A 251 10.66 27.31 -9.75
CA LEU A 251 10.90 25.89 -10.03
C LEU A 251 12.21 25.65 -10.80
N ASP A 252 12.62 26.59 -11.66
CA ASP A 252 13.92 26.52 -12.35
C ASP A 252 15.10 26.49 -11.37
N GLU A 253 14.93 27.11 -10.20
CA GLU A 253 15.91 27.09 -9.10
C GLU A 253 15.85 25.77 -8.30
N MET A 254 14.71 25.08 -8.28
CA MET A 254 14.55 23.79 -7.61
C MET A 254 15.17 22.65 -8.42
N ASP A 255 15.09 22.70 -9.76
CA ASP A 255 15.72 21.72 -10.66
C ASP A 255 17.25 21.85 -10.73
N SER A 256 17.81 22.99 -10.31
CA SER A 256 19.25 23.25 -10.35
C SER A 256 20.00 22.82 -9.07
N VAL A 257 19.31 22.24 -8.08
CA VAL A 257 19.93 21.61 -6.91
C VAL A 257 20.32 20.16 -7.22
N HIS A 258 21.36 19.99 -8.04
CA HIS A 258 22.41 18.95 -7.96
C HIS A 258 23.13 18.80 -9.32
N PRO A 259 24.28 19.47 -9.56
CA PRO A 259 25.40 18.74 -10.09
C PRO A 259 25.91 17.86 -8.95
N VAL A 260 25.69 16.54 -9.06
CA VAL A 260 26.57 15.60 -8.36
C VAL A 260 27.97 15.96 -8.83
N GLU A 261 28.81 16.44 -7.91
CA GLU A 261 30.24 16.57 -8.15
C GLU A 261 30.78 15.18 -8.53
N GLU A 262 30.80 14.86 -9.82
CA GLU A 262 31.51 13.72 -10.39
C GLU A 262 33.04 13.93 -10.38
N ASP A 263 33.55 14.82 -9.52
CA ASP A 263 34.93 15.30 -9.60
C ASP A 263 35.70 15.01 -8.31
N ASN A 264 35.70 13.75 -7.86
CA ASN A 264 36.84 13.22 -7.08
C ASN A 264 36.89 11.68 -6.96
N MET A 265 36.82 10.94 -8.07
CA MET A 265 37.03 9.47 -8.06
C MET A 265 38.28 9.02 -8.83
N MET A 266 39.28 9.90 -8.95
CA MET A 266 40.60 9.53 -9.44
C MET A 266 41.49 9.13 -8.26
N SER A 267 41.82 7.83 -8.20
CA SER A 267 42.90 7.20 -7.41
C SER A 267 42.52 6.57 -6.07
N THR A 268 41.88 5.39 -6.12
CA THR A 268 42.19 4.33 -5.15
C THR A 268 42.80 3.12 -5.90
N PRO A 269 44.01 2.67 -5.53
CA PRO A 269 44.64 1.51 -6.17
C PRO A 269 43.92 0.21 -5.79
N PRO A 270 43.95 -0.81 -6.67
CA PRO A 270 43.21 -2.05 -6.44
C PRO A 270 43.82 -2.85 -5.27
N PRO A 271 43.00 -3.58 -4.49
CA PRO A 271 43.47 -4.41 -3.40
C PRO A 271 44.27 -5.62 -3.91
N PRO A 272 45.23 -6.14 -3.12
CA PRO A 272 46.09 -7.25 -3.54
C PRO A 272 45.29 -8.56 -3.70
N ARG A 273 45.49 -9.22 -4.84
CA ARG A 273 44.93 -10.54 -5.15
C ARG A 273 45.38 -11.57 -4.11
N ARG A 274 44.44 -12.07 -3.29
CA ARG A 274 44.68 -13.25 -2.44
C ARG A 274 44.89 -14.48 -3.32
N HIS A 275 46.09 -15.06 -3.22
CA HIS A 275 46.38 -16.38 -3.78
C HIS A 275 45.45 -17.42 -3.17
N ARG A 276 44.66 -18.05 -4.05
CA ARG A 276 43.86 -19.24 -3.78
C ARG A 276 44.79 -20.38 -3.39
N ARG A 277 44.85 -20.72 -2.09
CA ARG A 277 45.45 -21.97 -1.62
C ARG A 277 44.74 -23.14 -2.30
N GLN A 278 45.48 -23.90 -3.10
CA GLN A 278 45.09 -25.22 -3.55
C GLN A 278 45.08 -26.14 -2.32
N ASN A 279 43.93 -26.77 -2.05
CA ASN A 279 43.84 -27.88 -1.12
C ASN A 279 44.26 -29.14 -1.87
N GLU A 280 45.38 -29.74 -1.46
CA GLU A 280 45.72 -31.13 -1.77
C GLU A 280 44.78 -32.09 -1.02
N PRO A 281 44.32 -33.19 -1.64
CA PRO A 281 43.67 -34.27 -0.91
C PRO A 281 44.72 -35.24 -0.34
N ALA A 282 44.72 -35.38 0.98
CA ALA A 282 45.52 -36.35 1.70
C ALA A 282 44.91 -37.76 1.60
N GLY A 283 45.73 -38.70 1.11
CA GLY A 283 45.97 -40.01 1.72
C GLY A 283 44.80 -40.95 1.97
N ALA A 284 44.62 -41.91 1.07
CA ALA A 284 44.02 -43.20 1.38
C ALA A 284 45.00 -44.08 2.20
N PRO A 285 44.53 -44.90 3.15
CA PRO A 285 45.28 -46.07 3.59
C PRO A 285 44.73 -47.34 2.92
N ALA A 286 45.63 -48.05 2.25
CA ALA A 286 45.49 -49.47 1.98
C ALA A 286 45.80 -50.25 3.26
N LEU A 287 45.01 -51.29 3.54
CA LEU A 287 45.49 -52.54 4.14
C LEU A 287 44.38 -53.59 3.99
N GLY A 288 44.65 -54.59 3.16
CA GLY A 288 43.99 -55.88 3.25
C GLY A 288 44.88 -56.83 4.06
N GLN A 289 44.25 -57.64 4.90
CA GLN A 289 44.36 -59.11 5.01
C GLN A 289 43.58 -59.56 6.24
#